data_AF-A0A5C8GJZ6-F1
#
_entry.id   AF-A0A5C8GJZ6-F1
#
_cell.length_a   1.000
_cell.length_b   1.000
_cell.length_c   1.000
_cell.angle_alpha   90.00
_cell.angle_beta   90.00
_cell.angle_gamma   90.00
#
_symmetry.space_group_name_H-M   'P 1'
#
loop_
_entity.id
_entity.type
_entity.pdbx_description
1 polymer ?
#
loop_
_entity_poly.entity_id
_entity_poly.type
_entity_poly.pdbx_seq_one_letter_code
_entity_poly.pdbx_strand_id
1 'polypeptide(L)'
;MAIAFQKNAVKMVDALLVTGNDELEEIIKLGWKTRIDSVPSHLLKHEISPEAMAQETITFYRKVMDTGYRRRMNKAEFNCLNSLLHIGLLENGMLRNMPNEHLIELRKLNPQQWQRILLFSDDEDIREMINKGIEKLQLSVPDIDTNNILRYLPLITKQAGSLDKENLFATDVFTRNKTENVIEDADSELKTGTIMFLNAKYLLNKNKFTLHHLADIYKFLKTCDYDEVKLSSLLKKMHIYKFARRILQILSNYLFLEEGFMPFKPLDDKKTTKLEQTIINIEKY
;
A
#
# COMPACT_ATOMS: atom_id res chain seq x y z
N MET A 1 -12.95 11.53 -35.67
CA MET A 1 -12.38 12.42 -34.63
C MET A 1 -13.18 12.35 -33.31
N ALA A 2 -14.52 12.36 -33.34
CA ALA A 2 -15.38 12.29 -32.15
C ALA A 2 -15.20 11.02 -31.29
N ILE A 3 -15.13 9.82 -31.89
CA ILE A 3 -14.98 8.55 -31.15
C ILE A 3 -13.64 8.47 -30.40
N ALA A 4 -12.55 8.96 -31.01
CA ALA A 4 -11.25 9.00 -30.36
C ALA A 4 -11.24 9.96 -29.16
N PHE A 5 -11.93 11.10 -29.28
CA PHE A 5 -12.10 12.05 -28.19
C PHE A 5 -12.94 11.46 -27.04
N GLN A 6 -14.09 10.85 -27.35
CA GLN A 6 -14.94 10.17 -26.35
C GLN A 6 -14.20 9.04 -25.63
N LYS A 7 -13.47 8.20 -26.37
CA LYS A 7 -12.63 7.14 -25.78
C LYS A 7 -11.57 7.71 -24.82
N ASN A 8 -10.94 8.83 -25.17
CA ASN A 8 -9.97 9.47 -24.28
C ASN A 8 -10.65 10.05 -23.04
N ALA A 9 -11.81 10.70 -23.19
CA ALA A 9 -12.58 11.23 -22.06
C ALA A 9 -13.01 10.12 -21.08
N VAL A 10 -13.53 8.99 -21.59
CA VAL A 10 -13.94 7.83 -20.77
C VAL A 10 -12.75 7.20 -20.04
N LYS A 11 -11.55 7.23 -20.64
CA LYS A 11 -10.35 6.73 -19.96
C LYS A 11 -9.93 7.61 -18.78
N MET A 12 -10.19 8.92 -18.84
CA MET A 12 -9.77 9.88 -17.81
C MET A 12 -10.67 9.92 -16.57
N VAL A 13 -11.95 9.53 -16.68
CA VAL A 13 -12.86 9.50 -15.52
C VAL A 13 -12.57 8.31 -14.60
N ASP A 14 -12.93 8.36 -13.31
CA ASP A 14 -12.67 7.25 -12.38
C ASP A 14 -13.58 6.03 -12.59
N ALA A 15 -14.86 6.29 -12.85
CA ALA A 15 -15.88 5.30 -13.18
C ALA A 15 -16.93 5.93 -14.10
N LEU A 16 -17.68 5.09 -14.81
CA LEU A 16 -18.77 5.52 -15.68
C LEU A 16 -20.12 5.08 -15.08
N LEU A 17 -21.09 5.99 -15.11
CA LEU A 17 -22.48 5.68 -14.77
C LEU A 17 -23.31 5.73 -16.05
N VAL A 18 -24.06 4.65 -16.31
CA VAL A 18 -24.95 4.54 -17.48
C VAL A 18 -26.41 4.43 -17.06
N THR A 19 -27.33 4.71 -17.98
CA THR A 19 -28.76 4.82 -17.68
C THR A 19 -29.59 3.59 -18.08
N GLY A 20 -28.99 2.66 -18.83
CA GLY A 20 -29.66 1.46 -19.31
C GLY A 20 -28.72 0.26 -19.46
N ASN A 21 -29.31 -0.93 -19.50
CA ASN A 21 -28.55 -2.18 -19.65
C ASN A 21 -27.94 -2.33 -21.05
N ASP A 22 -28.64 -1.84 -22.08
CA ASP A 22 -28.12 -1.88 -23.47
C ASP A 22 -26.86 -1.01 -23.62
N GLU A 23 -26.90 0.19 -23.02
CA GLU A 23 -25.74 1.11 -22.94
C GLU A 23 -24.59 0.46 -22.15
N LEU A 24 -24.90 -0.19 -21.03
CA LEU A 24 -23.90 -0.92 -20.24
C LEU A 24 -23.21 -2.00 -21.08
N GLU A 25 -23.97 -2.84 -21.78
CA GLU A 25 -23.43 -3.89 -22.63
C GLU A 25 -22.56 -3.35 -23.77
N GLU A 26 -22.99 -2.26 -24.41
CA GLU A 26 -22.23 -1.64 -25.50
C GLU A 26 -20.87 -1.12 -25.00
N ILE A 27 -20.84 -0.45 -23.84
CA ILE A 27 -19.59 0.10 -23.30
C ILE A 27 -18.66 -1.02 -22.79
N ILE A 28 -19.22 -2.10 -22.23
CA ILE A 28 -18.45 -3.30 -21.90
C ILE A 28 -17.83 -3.91 -23.16
N LYS A 29 -18.60 -4.06 -24.25
CA LYS A 29 -18.10 -4.57 -25.55
C LYS A 29 -16.98 -3.69 -26.13
N LEU A 30 -17.08 -2.38 -25.95
CA LEU A 30 -16.05 -1.43 -26.38
C LEU A 30 -14.75 -1.54 -25.58
N GLY A 31 -14.79 -2.04 -24.34
CA GLY A 31 -13.63 -2.24 -23.48
C GLY A 31 -12.92 -0.94 -23.08
N TRP A 32 -13.63 0.19 -23.09
CA TRP A 32 -13.03 1.51 -22.81
C TRP A 32 -12.77 1.73 -21.32
N LYS A 33 -13.54 1.11 -20.44
CA LYS A 33 -13.43 1.22 -18.98
C LYS A 33 -13.88 -0.07 -18.30
N THR A 34 -13.35 -0.36 -17.11
CA THR A 34 -13.71 -1.53 -16.30
C THR A 34 -14.65 -1.20 -15.14
N ARG A 35 -14.56 0.02 -14.60
CA ARG A 35 -15.40 0.53 -13.51
C ARG A 35 -16.65 1.19 -14.10
N ILE A 36 -17.71 0.41 -14.29
CA ILE A 36 -18.97 0.88 -14.89
C ILE A 36 -20.12 0.30 -14.07
N ASP A 37 -21.09 1.13 -13.71
CA ASP A 37 -22.36 0.70 -13.12
C ASP A 37 -23.52 1.36 -13.89
N SER A 38 -24.72 0.81 -13.73
CA SER A 38 -25.96 1.36 -14.28
C SER A 38 -26.90 1.82 -13.18
N VAL A 39 -27.47 3.02 -13.32
CA VAL A 39 -28.61 3.50 -12.52
C VAL A 39 -29.71 3.88 -13.49
N PRO A 40 -30.88 3.20 -13.47
CA PRO A 40 -31.86 3.46 -14.50
C PRO A 40 -32.57 4.80 -14.29
N SER A 41 -32.79 5.52 -15.40
CA SER A 41 -33.40 6.85 -15.35
C SER A 41 -34.91 6.78 -15.12
N HIS A 42 -35.41 7.49 -14.09
CA HIS A 42 -36.85 7.67 -13.86
C HIS A 42 -37.57 8.27 -15.08
N LEU A 43 -36.87 9.10 -15.88
CA LEU A 43 -37.44 9.70 -17.09
C LEU A 43 -37.67 8.67 -18.21
N LEU A 44 -36.95 7.56 -18.19
CA LEU A 44 -37.00 6.50 -19.21
C LEU A 44 -37.77 5.27 -18.72
N LYS A 45 -37.83 5.05 -17.40
CA LYS A 45 -38.53 3.94 -16.74
C LYS A 45 -39.43 4.47 -15.62
N HIS A 46 -40.73 4.52 -15.89
CA HIS A 46 -41.75 4.99 -14.93
C HIS A 46 -41.90 4.10 -13.68
N GLU A 47 -41.30 2.91 -13.67
CA GLU A 47 -41.34 1.96 -12.55
C GLU A 47 -40.45 2.36 -11.36
N ILE A 48 -39.48 3.24 -11.58
CA ILE A 48 -38.52 3.69 -10.55
C ILE A 48 -38.99 5.05 -10.05
N SER A 49 -38.92 5.34 -8.75
CA SER A 49 -39.22 6.69 -8.26
C SER A 49 -38.01 7.65 -8.42
N PRO A 50 -38.22 8.96 -8.50
CA PRO A 50 -37.14 9.94 -8.47
C PRO A 50 -36.20 9.76 -7.27
N GLU A 51 -36.76 9.44 -6.10
CA GLU A 51 -36.01 9.23 -4.85
C GLU A 51 -35.14 7.97 -4.92
N ALA A 52 -35.65 6.89 -5.50
CA ALA A 52 -34.89 5.65 -5.67
C ALA A 52 -33.70 5.86 -6.62
N MET A 53 -33.92 6.52 -7.76
CA MET A 53 -32.85 6.89 -8.70
C MET A 53 -31.78 7.77 -8.02
N ALA A 54 -32.21 8.77 -7.24
CA ALA A 54 -31.30 9.65 -6.52
C ALA A 54 -30.46 8.87 -5.49
N GLN A 55 -31.07 7.95 -4.74
CA GLN A 55 -30.39 7.14 -3.74
C GLN A 55 -29.36 6.17 -4.36
N GLU A 56 -29.71 5.52 -5.48
CA GLU A 56 -28.76 4.68 -6.22
C GLU A 56 -27.60 5.51 -6.79
N THR A 57 -27.88 6.70 -7.31
CA THR A 57 -26.86 7.62 -7.80
C THR A 57 -25.91 8.05 -6.69
N ILE A 58 -26.42 8.40 -5.51
CA ILE A 58 -25.58 8.71 -4.33
C ILE A 58 -24.74 7.51 -3.92
N THR A 59 -25.31 6.31 -3.98
CA THR A 59 -24.60 5.06 -3.66
C THR A 59 -23.46 4.81 -4.64
N PHE A 60 -23.68 5.03 -5.94
CA PHE A 60 -22.63 4.99 -6.95
C PHE A 60 -21.52 6.01 -6.66
N TYR A 61 -21.86 7.27 -6.35
CA TYR A 61 -20.85 8.27 -6.01
C TYR A 61 -20.03 7.83 -4.78
N ARG A 62 -20.67 7.36 -3.71
CA ARG A 62 -19.98 6.82 -2.54
C ARG A 62 -19.04 5.67 -2.90
N LYS A 63 -19.48 4.72 -3.74
CA LYS A 63 -18.63 3.63 -4.25
C LYS A 63 -17.38 4.14 -4.95
N VAL A 64 -17.52 5.12 -5.84
CA VAL A 64 -16.38 5.75 -6.52
C VAL A 64 -15.47 6.46 -5.51
N MET A 65 -16.07 7.13 -4.53
CA MET A 65 -15.31 7.79 -3.48
C MET A 65 -14.49 6.80 -2.64
N ASP A 66 -15.10 5.71 -2.18
CA ASP A 66 -14.46 4.68 -1.36
C ASP A 66 -13.48 3.82 -2.14
N THR A 67 -13.58 3.81 -3.47
CA THR A 67 -12.56 3.24 -4.36
C THR A 67 -11.31 4.12 -4.41
N GLY A 68 -11.49 5.43 -4.61
CA GLY A 68 -10.41 6.42 -4.74
C GLY A 68 -9.93 7.02 -3.42
N TYR A 69 -10.11 6.32 -2.30
CA TYR A 69 -9.92 6.87 -0.95
C TYR A 69 -8.52 7.45 -0.71
N ARG A 70 -7.48 6.86 -1.31
CA ARG A 70 -6.08 7.31 -1.17
C ARG A 70 -5.86 8.75 -1.60
N ARG A 71 -6.54 9.20 -2.66
CA ARG A 71 -6.46 10.59 -3.15
C ARG A 71 -7.05 11.60 -2.17
N ARG A 72 -7.90 11.14 -1.24
CA ARG A 72 -8.50 11.97 -0.19
C ARG A 72 -7.79 11.87 1.14
N MET A 73 -6.82 10.96 1.29
CA MET A 73 -6.02 10.90 2.51
C MET A 73 -5.06 12.08 2.54
N ASN A 74 -5.16 12.91 3.58
CA ASN A 74 -4.24 14.01 3.79
C ASN A 74 -2.96 13.55 4.51
N LYS A 75 -1.97 14.44 4.62
CA LYS A 75 -0.69 14.14 5.26
C LYS A 75 -0.85 13.70 6.73
N ALA A 76 -1.81 14.27 7.46
CA ALA A 76 -2.06 13.91 8.86
C ALA A 76 -2.61 12.48 8.99
N GLU A 77 -3.50 12.06 8.10
CA GLU A 77 -3.98 10.66 8.05
C GLU A 77 -2.85 9.67 7.75
N PHE A 78 -1.93 10.03 6.84
CA PHE A 78 -0.75 9.21 6.58
C PHE A 78 0.20 9.16 7.79
N ASN A 79 0.42 10.29 8.47
CA ASN A 79 1.22 10.32 9.69
C ASN A 79 0.60 9.45 10.80
N CYS A 80 -0.73 9.49 10.93
CA CYS A 80 -1.50 8.63 11.84
C CYS A 80 -1.35 7.14 11.48
N LEU A 81 -1.49 6.77 10.20
CA LEU A 81 -1.28 5.40 9.72
C LEU A 81 0.14 4.90 10.05
N ASN A 82 1.16 5.68 9.70
CA ASN A 82 2.57 5.38 9.97
C ASN A 82 2.84 5.16 11.46
N SER A 83 2.26 6.04 12.28
CA SER A 83 2.31 6.00 13.73
C SER A 83 1.70 4.71 14.30
N LEU A 84 0.49 4.36 13.84
CA LEU A 84 -0.19 3.13 14.23
C LEU A 84 0.61 1.89 13.82
N LEU A 85 1.14 1.89 12.59
CA LEU A 85 1.93 0.78 12.07
C LEU A 85 3.22 0.58 12.88
N HIS A 86 3.93 1.67 13.16
CA HIS A 86 5.12 1.66 14.01
C HIS A 86 4.82 1.09 15.40
N ILE A 87 3.76 1.55 16.07
CA ILE A 87 3.40 1.04 17.40
C ILE A 87 2.95 -0.43 17.35
N GLY A 88 2.23 -0.80 16.29
CA GLY A 88 1.86 -2.18 16.01
C GLY A 88 3.07 -3.12 15.91
N LEU A 89 4.16 -2.61 15.33
CA LEU A 89 5.42 -3.30 15.13
C LEU A 89 6.26 -3.50 16.40
N LEU A 90 6.16 -2.62 17.40
CA LEU A 90 6.99 -2.70 18.61
C LEU A 90 6.59 -3.88 19.49
N GLU A 91 7.51 -4.80 19.78
CA GLU A 91 7.22 -5.94 20.68
C GLU A 91 7.13 -5.52 22.16
N ASN A 92 7.92 -4.52 22.57
CA ASN A 92 7.98 -4.02 23.94
C ASN A 92 7.35 -2.61 24.04
N GLY A 93 6.46 -2.40 25.02
CA GLY A 93 5.58 -1.23 25.21
C GLY A 93 6.25 0.14 25.47
N MET A 94 7.50 0.31 25.09
CA MET A 94 8.18 1.60 25.13
C MET A 94 7.72 2.45 23.94
N LEU A 95 6.67 3.26 24.15
CA LEU A 95 6.19 4.31 23.24
C LEU A 95 7.20 5.46 23.02
N ARG A 96 8.51 5.21 23.17
CA ARG A 96 9.53 6.25 23.37
C ARG A 96 9.79 7.14 22.16
N ASN A 97 9.35 6.74 20.96
CA ASN A 97 9.82 7.36 19.72
C ASN A 97 8.71 7.99 18.86
N MET A 98 7.52 8.17 19.42
CA MET A 98 6.41 8.82 18.73
C MET A 98 6.33 10.32 19.08
N PRO A 99 6.26 11.23 18.09
CA PRO A 99 5.96 12.62 18.36
C PRO A 99 4.62 12.77 19.08
N ASN A 100 4.59 13.48 20.22
CA ASN A 100 3.37 13.68 21.02
C ASN A 100 2.21 14.30 20.21
N GLU A 101 2.52 15.10 19.20
CA GLU A 101 1.55 15.71 18.29
C GLU A 101 0.74 14.66 17.52
N HIS A 102 1.36 13.55 17.11
CA HIS A 102 0.67 12.49 16.36
C HIS A 102 -0.36 11.75 17.22
N LEU A 103 -0.13 11.60 18.53
CA LEU A 103 -1.11 10.98 19.43
C LEU A 103 -2.36 11.85 19.58
N ILE A 104 -2.18 13.17 19.61
CA ILE A 104 -3.28 14.12 19.66
C ILE A 104 -4.09 14.06 18.35
N GLU A 105 -3.41 13.98 17.21
CA GLU A 105 -4.06 13.83 15.90
C GLU A 105 -4.84 12.51 15.80
N LEU A 106 -4.26 11.40 16.24
CA LEU A 106 -4.92 10.08 16.26
C LEU A 106 -6.24 10.09 17.02
N ARG A 107 -6.30 10.79 18.16
CA ARG A 107 -7.50 10.92 18.98
C ARG A 107 -8.56 11.85 18.38
N LYS A 108 -8.21 12.66 17.39
CA LYS A 108 -9.10 13.61 16.70
C LYS A 108 -9.64 13.08 15.37
N LEU A 109 -9.22 11.88 14.95
CA LEU A 109 -9.67 11.29 13.70
C LEU A 109 -11.19 11.08 13.71
N ASN A 110 -11.85 11.58 12.67
CA ASN A 110 -13.28 11.36 12.47
C ASN A 110 -13.54 9.98 11.81
N PRO A 111 -14.80 9.51 11.80
CA PRO A 111 -15.13 8.19 11.24
C PRO A 111 -14.72 8.00 9.78
N GLN A 112 -14.83 9.03 8.95
CA GLN A 112 -14.43 8.94 7.55
C GLN A 112 -12.90 8.82 7.39
N GLN A 113 -12.12 9.47 8.25
CA GLN A 113 -10.66 9.31 8.28
C GLN A 113 -10.27 7.90 8.72
N TRP A 114 -10.92 7.38 9.75
CA TRP A 114 -10.76 5.98 10.17
C TRP A 114 -11.08 5.01 9.04
N GLN A 115 -12.20 5.19 8.35
CA GLN A 115 -12.57 4.36 7.20
C GLN A 115 -11.45 4.32 6.14
N ARG A 116 -10.87 5.47 5.80
CA ARG A 116 -9.78 5.53 4.82
C ARG A 116 -8.51 4.85 5.29
N ILE A 117 -8.12 5.06 6.56
CA ILE A 117 -6.96 4.39 7.18
C ILE A 117 -7.16 2.88 7.17
N LEU A 118 -8.36 2.40 7.52
CA LEU A 118 -8.70 0.98 7.54
C LEU A 118 -8.70 0.40 6.11
N LEU A 119 -9.34 1.05 5.13
CA LEU A 119 -9.27 0.63 3.73
C LEU A 119 -7.82 0.58 3.21
N PHE A 120 -6.99 1.55 3.58
CA PHE A 120 -5.56 1.55 3.26
C PHE A 120 -4.85 0.34 3.86
N SER A 121 -5.18 0.03 5.12
CA SER A 121 -4.56 -1.06 5.87
C SER A 121 -4.88 -2.42 5.27
N ASP A 122 -6.10 -2.60 4.73
CA ASP A 122 -6.48 -3.82 4.03
C ASP A 122 -5.77 -3.96 2.69
N ASP A 123 -5.70 -2.88 1.91
CA ASP A 123 -5.05 -2.89 0.59
C ASP A 123 -3.51 -3.05 0.65
N GLU A 124 -2.91 -2.67 1.78
CA GLU A 124 -1.47 -2.85 2.05
C GLU A 124 -1.16 -4.06 2.94
N ASP A 125 -2.16 -4.87 3.28
CA ASP A 125 -2.02 -6.08 4.10
C ASP A 125 -1.37 -5.84 5.48
N ILE A 126 -1.73 -4.74 6.14
CA ILE A 126 -1.20 -4.33 7.45
C ILE A 126 -2.30 -4.22 8.53
N ARG A 127 -3.53 -4.66 8.25
CA ARG A 127 -4.70 -4.53 9.15
C ARG A 127 -4.41 -5.07 10.56
N GLU A 128 -3.83 -6.26 10.67
CA GLU A 128 -3.46 -6.86 11.95
C GLU A 128 -2.45 -6.02 12.75
N MET A 129 -1.51 -5.37 12.05
CA MET A 129 -0.49 -4.54 12.69
C MET A 129 -1.09 -3.24 13.19
N ILE A 130 -2.00 -2.66 12.41
CA ILE A 130 -2.74 -1.45 12.77
C ILE A 130 -3.67 -1.71 13.96
N ASN A 131 -4.37 -2.85 13.98
CA ASN A 131 -5.20 -3.27 15.12
C ASN A 131 -4.37 -3.37 16.41
N LYS A 132 -3.19 -4.00 16.36
CA LYS A 132 -2.25 -4.02 17.50
C LYS A 132 -1.83 -2.61 17.94
N GLY A 133 -1.64 -1.69 16.99
CA GLY A 133 -1.33 -0.29 17.28
C GLY A 133 -2.47 0.42 18.00
N ILE A 134 -3.71 0.23 17.52
CA ILE A 134 -4.94 0.75 18.12
C ILE A 134 -5.12 0.23 19.56
N GLU A 135 -4.95 -1.07 19.76
CA GLU A 135 -5.07 -1.73 21.08
C GLU A 135 -4.04 -1.18 22.07
N LYS A 136 -2.76 -1.12 21.67
CA LYS A 136 -1.68 -0.61 22.53
C LYS A 136 -1.89 0.86 22.92
N LEU A 137 -2.46 1.65 22.03
CA LEU A 137 -2.77 3.07 22.29
C LEU A 137 -4.13 3.29 22.95
N GLN A 138 -4.94 2.23 23.09
CA GLN A 138 -6.30 2.29 23.64
C GLN A 138 -7.17 3.35 22.93
N LEU A 139 -7.10 3.39 21.59
CA LEU A 139 -7.88 4.35 20.80
C LEU A 139 -9.32 3.87 20.63
N SER A 140 -10.27 4.81 20.74
CA SER A 140 -11.67 4.57 20.42
C SER A 140 -11.86 4.65 18.91
N VAL A 141 -11.95 3.49 18.25
CA VAL A 141 -12.18 3.38 16.80
C VAL A 141 -13.67 3.10 16.54
N PRO A 142 -14.30 3.77 15.57
CA PRO A 142 -15.67 3.46 15.17
C PRO A 142 -15.80 2.04 14.62
N ASP A 143 -16.97 1.42 14.80
CA ASP A 143 -17.27 0.11 14.24
C ASP A 143 -17.45 0.22 12.71
N ILE A 144 -16.39 -0.11 11.97
CA ILE A 144 -16.31 0.01 10.51
C ILE A 144 -15.90 -1.33 9.92
N ASP A 145 -16.85 -2.01 9.29
CA ASP A 145 -16.58 -3.21 8.51
C ASP A 145 -16.20 -2.84 7.07
N THR A 146 -14.91 -2.90 6.76
CA THR A 146 -14.37 -2.55 5.44
C THR A 146 -14.74 -3.56 4.34
N ASN A 147 -15.10 -4.79 4.69
CA ASN A 147 -15.50 -5.81 3.70
C ASN A 147 -16.86 -5.51 3.09
N ASN A 148 -17.72 -4.85 3.86
CA ASN A 148 -19.07 -4.46 3.43
C ASN A 148 -19.13 -3.07 2.77
N ILE A 149 -17.99 -2.38 2.64
CA ILE A 149 -17.91 -1.11 1.91
C ILE A 149 -17.93 -1.39 0.41
N LEU A 150 -18.99 -0.89 -0.24
CA LEU A 150 -19.13 -0.99 -1.69
C LEU A 150 -18.01 -0.18 -2.38
N ARG A 151 -17.06 -0.86 -3.01
CA ARG A 151 -15.98 -0.23 -3.79
C ARG A 151 -15.56 -1.13 -4.96
N TYR A 152 -14.92 -0.53 -5.97
CA TYR A 152 -14.29 -1.31 -7.04
C TYR A 152 -12.96 -1.89 -6.54
N LEU A 153 -12.55 -2.99 -7.17
CA LEU A 153 -11.22 -3.53 -6.93
C LEU A 153 -10.14 -2.50 -7.33
N PRO A 154 -9.03 -2.46 -6.58
CA PRO A 154 -7.88 -1.66 -6.96
C PRO A 154 -7.36 -2.10 -8.34
N LEU A 155 -6.96 -1.15 -9.20
CA LEU A 155 -6.46 -1.45 -10.56
C LEU A 155 -5.17 -2.29 -10.52
N ILE A 156 -4.38 -2.11 -9.46
CA ILE A 156 -3.15 -2.85 -9.21
C ILE A 156 -3.32 -3.57 -7.87
N THR A 157 -3.58 -4.86 -7.95
CA THR A 157 -3.60 -5.74 -6.77
C THR A 157 -2.16 -6.04 -6.35
N LYS A 158 -1.81 -5.63 -5.13
CA LYS A 158 -0.51 -5.92 -4.55
C LYS A 158 -0.46 -7.37 -4.02
N GLN A 159 0.74 -7.88 -3.77
CA GLN A 159 0.89 -9.21 -3.19
C GLN A 159 0.68 -9.14 -1.68
N ALA A 160 -0.30 -9.90 -1.19
CA ALA A 160 -0.54 -10.09 0.23
C ALA A 160 0.41 -11.16 0.80
N GLY A 161 0.58 -11.13 2.12
CA GLY A 161 1.45 -12.01 2.88
C GLY A 161 2.81 -11.39 3.19
N SER A 162 3.55 -12.09 4.04
CA SER A 162 4.90 -11.67 4.43
C SER A 162 5.91 -11.84 3.30
N LEU A 163 6.98 -11.05 3.37
CA LEU A 163 8.08 -11.12 2.43
C LEU A 163 8.82 -12.45 2.59
N ASP A 164 8.96 -13.21 1.50
CA ASP A 164 9.67 -14.50 1.52
C ASP A 164 11.14 -14.29 1.93
N LYS A 165 11.55 -15.08 2.92
CA LYS A 165 12.85 -15.02 3.60
C LYS A 165 13.83 -16.08 3.11
N GLU A 166 13.34 -17.09 2.41
CA GLU A 166 14.08 -18.29 2.04
C GLU A 166 14.18 -18.44 0.52
N ASN A 167 13.08 -18.19 -0.20
CA ASN A 167 13.03 -18.39 -1.64
C ASN A 167 13.13 -17.06 -2.40
N LEU A 168 14.00 -17.03 -3.40
CA LEU A 168 14.13 -15.90 -4.31
C LEU A 168 13.00 -15.90 -5.35
N PHE A 169 12.35 -14.74 -5.53
CA PHE A 169 11.39 -14.53 -6.62
C PHE A 169 12.03 -14.32 -8.00
N ALA A 170 13.36 -14.32 -8.09
CA ALA A 170 14.08 -14.14 -9.33
C ALA A 170 13.64 -15.19 -10.36
N THR A 171 13.15 -14.72 -11.51
CA THR A 171 12.66 -15.61 -12.57
C THR A 171 13.79 -16.13 -13.45
N ASP A 172 14.92 -15.44 -13.52
CA ASP A 172 16.04 -15.84 -14.34
C ASP A 172 17.05 -16.71 -13.56
N VAL A 173 17.38 -17.86 -14.14
CA VAL A 173 18.26 -18.88 -13.56
C VAL A 173 19.65 -18.31 -13.25
N PHE A 174 20.15 -17.40 -14.09
CA PHE A 174 21.47 -16.81 -13.90
C PHE A 174 21.55 -15.94 -12.64
N THR A 175 20.59 -15.04 -12.42
CA THR A 175 20.52 -14.23 -11.19
C THR A 175 20.30 -15.12 -9.98
N ARG A 176 19.47 -16.17 -10.09
CA ARG A 176 19.26 -17.12 -8.99
C ARG A 176 20.56 -17.81 -8.59
N ASN A 177 21.25 -18.45 -9.55
CA ASN A 177 22.51 -19.16 -9.31
C ASN A 177 23.61 -18.20 -8.82
N LYS A 178 23.70 -16.99 -9.38
CA LYS A 178 24.64 -15.96 -8.88
C LYS A 178 24.35 -15.61 -7.43
N THR A 179 23.07 -15.47 -7.07
CA THR A 179 22.69 -15.14 -5.70
C THR A 179 23.03 -16.28 -4.76
N GLU A 180 22.64 -17.51 -5.10
CA GLU A 180 22.93 -18.72 -4.33
C GLU A 180 24.44 -18.86 -4.07
N ASN A 181 25.28 -18.69 -5.09
CA ASN A 181 26.74 -18.72 -4.95
C ASN A 181 27.29 -17.58 -4.07
N VAL A 182 26.71 -16.38 -4.12
CA VAL A 182 27.20 -15.22 -3.34
C VAL A 182 26.86 -15.37 -1.85
N ILE A 183 25.76 -16.05 -1.53
CA ILE A 183 25.28 -16.21 -0.15
C ILE A 183 25.58 -17.58 0.43
N GLU A 184 26.13 -18.55 -0.32
CA GLU A 184 26.36 -19.94 0.11
C GLU A 184 27.07 -20.04 1.47
N ASP A 185 28.17 -19.31 1.63
CA ASP A 185 29.00 -19.29 2.85
C ASP A 185 28.51 -18.29 3.92
N ALA A 186 27.41 -17.58 3.67
CA ALA A 186 26.90 -16.60 4.62
C ALA A 186 26.10 -17.26 5.76
N ASP A 187 26.13 -16.62 6.92
CA ASP A 187 25.30 -17.00 8.07
C ASP A 187 23.81 -16.89 7.73
N SER A 188 22.95 -17.60 8.47
CA SER A 188 21.51 -17.73 8.16
C SER A 188 20.80 -16.37 8.08
N GLU A 189 21.09 -15.48 9.01
CA GLU A 189 20.51 -14.15 9.12
C GLU A 189 20.95 -13.26 7.95
N LEU A 190 22.21 -13.37 7.51
CA LEU A 190 22.75 -12.65 6.36
C LEU A 190 22.13 -13.12 5.04
N LYS A 191 21.87 -14.43 4.92
CA LYS A 191 21.12 -15.03 3.80
C LYS A 191 19.71 -14.45 3.76
N THR A 192 18.98 -14.51 4.88
CA THR A 192 17.62 -13.97 5.02
C THR A 192 17.56 -12.49 4.66
N GLY A 193 18.42 -11.65 5.24
CA GLY A 193 18.43 -10.22 4.95
C GLY A 193 18.69 -9.92 3.46
N THR A 194 19.62 -10.65 2.85
CA THR A 194 19.93 -10.50 1.41
C THR A 194 18.75 -10.90 0.53
N ILE A 195 18.11 -12.04 0.83
CA ILE A 195 16.92 -12.53 0.11
C ILE A 195 15.77 -11.54 0.24
N MET A 196 15.50 -11.03 1.45
CA MET A 196 14.45 -10.03 1.69
C MET A 196 14.65 -8.78 0.83
N PHE A 197 15.85 -8.18 0.79
CA PHE A 197 16.08 -7.01 -0.05
C PHE A 197 15.97 -7.31 -1.55
N LEU A 198 16.35 -8.51 -2.02
CA LEU A 198 16.18 -8.92 -3.41
C LEU A 198 14.70 -9.09 -3.78
N ASN A 199 13.94 -9.79 -2.95
CA ASN A 199 12.51 -10.02 -3.13
C ASN A 199 11.73 -8.69 -3.07
N ALA A 200 12.10 -7.80 -2.15
CA ALA A 200 11.53 -6.45 -2.08
C ALA A 200 11.74 -5.67 -3.39
N LYS A 201 12.96 -5.70 -3.94
CA LYS A 201 13.27 -5.06 -5.22
C LYS A 201 12.48 -5.68 -6.37
N TYR A 202 12.33 -7.01 -6.39
CA TYR A 202 11.54 -7.71 -7.39
C TYR A 202 10.07 -7.26 -7.36
N LEU A 203 9.44 -7.28 -6.18
CA LEU A 203 8.05 -6.90 -6.00
C LEU A 203 7.79 -5.43 -6.35
N LEU A 204 8.73 -4.53 -6.00
CA LEU A 204 8.64 -3.12 -6.37
C LEU A 204 8.64 -2.92 -7.88
N ASN A 205 9.52 -3.62 -8.60
CA ASN A 205 9.56 -3.53 -10.06
C ASN A 205 8.29 -4.07 -10.73
N LYS A 206 7.53 -4.92 -10.04
CA LYS A 206 6.25 -5.48 -10.50
C LYS A 206 5.02 -4.73 -9.97
N ASN A 207 5.21 -3.62 -9.23
CA ASN A 207 4.14 -2.90 -8.52
C ASN A 207 3.31 -3.77 -7.56
N LYS A 208 3.91 -4.82 -7.00
CA LYS A 208 3.27 -5.75 -6.06
C LYS A 208 3.70 -5.56 -4.60
N PHE A 209 4.58 -4.61 -4.33
CA PHE A 209 5.13 -4.39 -2.99
C PHE A 209 4.15 -3.62 -2.08
N THR A 210 3.84 -4.19 -0.92
CA THR A 210 2.98 -3.63 0.13
C THR A 210 3.76 -3.00 1.29
N LEU A 211 3.09 -2.24 2.16
CA LEU A 211 3.64 -1.83 3.45
C LEU A 211 3.92 -3.01 4.39
N HIS A 212 3.23 -4.16 4.25
CA HIS A 212 3.57 -5.38 4.98
C HIS A 212 5.03 -5.79 4.72
N HIS A 213 5.44 -5.88 3.45
CA HIS A 213 6.83 -6.23 3.13
C HIS A 213 7.85 -5.23 3.69
N LEU A 214 7.50 -3.93 3.71
CA LEU A 214 8.33 -2.92 4.33
C LEU A 214 8.44 -3.13 5.85
N ALA A 215 7.32 -3.45 6.49
CA ALA A 215 7.26 -3.79 7.90
C ALA A 215 8.03 -5.08 8.25
N ASP A 216 8.09 -6.07 7.35
CA ASP A 216 8.93 -7.26 7.56
C ASP A 216 10.41 -6.92 7.55
N ILE A 217 10.86 -6.07 6.62
CA ILE A 217 12.23 -5.56 6.63
C ILE A 217 12.50 -4.78 7.92
N TYR A 218 11.56 -3.94 8.36
CA TYR A 218 11.68 -3.24 9.64
C TYR A 218 11.91 -4.20 10.80
N LYS A 219 11.09 -5.26 10.91
CA LYS A 219 11.23 -6.26 11.98
C LYS A 219 12.59 -6.94 11.92
N PHE A 220 12.99 -7.42 10.74
CA PHE A 220 14.30 -8.08 10.53
C PHE A 220 15.45 -7.21 11.03
N LEU A 221 15.47 -5.92 10.67
CA LEU A 221 16.53 -5.00 11.08
C LEU A 221 16.56 -4.73 12.59
N LYS A 222 15.41 -4.78 13.28
CA LYS A 222 15.35 -4.54 14.74
C LYS A 222 15.61 -5.77 15.59
N THR A 223 15.33 -6.98 15.08
CA THR A 223 15.30 -8.19 15.91
C THR A 223 16.43 -9.17 15.62
N CYS A 224 16.99 -9.16 14.41
CA CYS A 224 18.05 -10.09 14.04
C CYS A 224 19.42 -9.54 14.39
N ASP A 225 20.26 -10.38 15.00
CA ASP A 225 21.68 -10.09 15.23
C ASP A 225 22.47 -10.57 14.00
N TYR A 226 23.01 -9.65 13.22
CA TYR A 226 23.75 -9.96 12.01
C TYR A 226 24.92 -8.97 11.81
N ASP A 227 25.94 -9.43 11.10
CA ASP A 227 27.09 -8.59 10.75
C ASP A 227 26.72 -7.57 9.64
N GLU A 228 26.53 -6.32 10.03
CA GLU A 228 26.15 -5.22 9.15
C GLU A 228 27.16 -4.97 8.01
N VAL A 229 28.44 -5.17 8.29
CA VAL A 229 29.53 -4.97 7.32
C VAL A 229 29.47 -6.06 6.26
N LYS A 230 29.27 -7.32 6.67
CA LYS A 230 29.05 -8.44 5.75
C LYS A 230 27.78 -8.25 4.92
N LEU A 231 26.66 -7.85 5.53
CA LEU A 231 25.42 -7.57 4.82
C LEU A 231 25.64 -6.49 3.73
N SER A 232 26.30 -5.38 4.09
CA SER A 232 26.67 -4.33 3.13
C SER A 232 27.50 -4.87 1.96
N SER A 233 28.46 -5.75 2.23
CA SER A 233 29.30 -6.41 1.22
C SER A 233 28.48 -7.29 0.28
N LEU A 234 27.59 -8.14 0.82
CA LEU A 234 26.70 -9.00 0.02
C LEU A 234 25.79 -8.18 -0.90
N LEU A 235 25.15 -7.13 -0.35
CA LEU A 235 24.29 -6.25 -1.14
C LEU A 235 25.04 -5.49 -2.24
N LYS A 236 26.34 -5.19 -2.05
CA LYS A 236 27.22 -4.60 -3.09
C LYS A 236 27.54 -5.62 -4.18
N LYS A 237 27.91 -6.85 -3.83
CA LYS A 237 28.14 -7.96 -4.78
C LYS A 237 26.89 -8.24 -5.65
N MET A 238 25.71 -8.06 -5.06
CA MET A 238 24.41 -8.19 -5.73
C MET A 238 23.93 -6.93 -6.46
N HIS A 239 24.70 -5.84 -6.46
CA HIS A 239 24.34 -4.54 -7.06
C HIS A 239 22.99 -3.96 -6.59
N ILE A 240 22.58 -4.27 -5.36
CA ILE A 240 21.36 -3.74 -4.74
C ILE A 240 21.65 -2.84 -3.52
N TYR A 241 22.91 -2.63 -3.16
CA TYR A 241 23.30 -1.77 -2.04
C TYR A 241 22.65 -0.38 -2.07
N LYS A 242 22.70 0.32 -3.21
CA LYS A 242 22.04 1.64 -3.35
C LYS A 242 20.53 1.56 -3.19
N PHE A 243 19.90 0.44 -3.57
CA PHE A 243 18.48 0.24 -3.36
C PHE A 243 18.16 0.03 -1.87
N ALA A 244 18.90 -0.85 -1.19
CA ALA A 244 18.73 -1.09 0.23
C ALA A 244 18.89 0.19 1.07
N ARG A 245 19.89 1.03 0.76
CA ARG A 245 20.06 2.34 1.41
C ARG A 245 18.84 3.27 1.27
N ARG A 246 18.13 3.22 0.14
CA ARG A 246 16.89 4.00 -0.05
C ARG A 246 15.74 3.41 0.75
N ILE A 247 15.64 2.08 0.83
CA ILE A 247 14.65 1.43 1.71
C ILE A 247 14.87 1.85 3.17
N LEU A 248 16.12 1.92 3.64
CA LEU A 248 16.42 2.43 4.99
C LEU A 248 15.94 3.87 5.19
N GLN A 249 16.10 4.74 4.18
CA GLN A 249 15.56 6.10 4.25
C GLN A 249 14.03 6.10 4.40
N ILE A 250 13.35 5.24 3.64
CA ILE A 250 11.88 5.11 3.71
C ILE A 250 11.45 4.57 5.07
N LEU A 251 12.15 3.57 5.60
CA LEU A 251 11.91 3.04 6.95
C LEU A 251 12.12 4.11 8.04
N SER A 252 13.13 4.97 7.89
CA SER A 252 13.36 6.11 8.78
C SER A 252 12.21 7.11 8.71
N ASN A 253 11.78 7.48 7.49
CA ASN A 253 10.78 8.52 7.26
C ASN A 253 9.37 8.09 7.68
N TYR A 254 9.01 6.83 7.45
CA TYR A 254 7.62 6.35 7.57
C TYR A 254 7.40 5.37 8.73
N LEU A 255 8.41 4.62 9.16
CA LEU A 255 8.30 3.68 10.28
C LEU A 255 9.19 4.03 11.46
N PHE A 256 9.76 5.24 11.47
CA PHE A 256 10.60 5.76 12.55
C PHE A 256 11.73 4.79 12.94
N LEU A 257 12.35 4.13 11.95
CA LEU A 257 13.52 3.30 12.20
C LEU A 257 14.66 4.18 12.72
N GLU A 258 15.20 3.84 13.88
CA GLU A 258 16.26 4.62 14.53
C GLU A 258 17.61 4.30 13.90
N GLU A 259 18.54 5.27 13.92
CA GLU A 259 19.88 5.12 13.35
C GLU A 259 20.64 3.92 13.94
N GLY A 260 20.41 3.58 15.21
CA GLY A 260 21.04 2.44 15.89
C GLY A 260 20.63 1.06 15.33
N PHE A 261 19.58 0.98 14.51
CA PHE A 261 19.16 -0.24 13.81
C PHE A 261 19.39 -0.17 12.30
N MET A 262 20.12 0.85 11.83
CA MET A 262 20.43 1.01 10.40
C MET A 262 21.81 0.43 10.08
N PRO A 263 21.91 -0.69 9.34
CA PRO A 263 23.19 -1.36 9.10
C PRO A 263 24.17 -0.58 8.22
N PHE A 264 23.70 0.50 7.59
CA PHE A 264 24.51 1.39 6.80
C PHE A 264 23.76 2.70 6.58
N LYS A 265 24.50 3.76 6.25
CA LYS A 265 23.91 5.11 6.07
C LYS A 265 22.79 5.07 5.03
N PRO A 266 21.61 5.66 5.32
CA PRO A 266 20.52 5.75 4.36
C PRO A 266 20.92 6.61 3.15
N LEU A 267 20.14 6.54 2.08
CA LEU A 267 20.32 7.35 0.88
C LEU A 267 19.01 8.04 0.57
N ASP A 268 19.02 9.37 0.69
CA ASP A 268 17.94 10.23 0.24
C ASP A 268 18.34 10.88 -1.10
N ASP A 269 17.78 10.39 -2.20
CA ASP A 269 17.97 10.95 -3.53
C ASP A 269 16.66 11.00 -4.31
N LYS A 270 16.68 11.57 -5.52
CA LYS A 270 15.48 11.64 -6.39
C LYS A 270 14.85 10.26 -6.67
N LYS A 271 15.60 9.16 -6.57
CA LYS A 271 15.05 7.81 -6.72
C LYS A 271 14.41 7.31 -5.42
N THR A 272 14.82 7.79 -4.25
CA THR A 272 14.10 7.55 -2.97
C THR A 272 12.69 8.12 -3.07
N THR A 273 12.53 9.38 -3.49
CA THR A 273 11.19 9.97 -3.67
C THR A 273 10.31 9.18 -4.64
N LYS A 274 10.88 8.68 -5.75
CA LYS A 274 10.13 7.82 -6.70
C LYS A 274 9.71 6.49 -6.09
N LEU A 275 10.54 5.89 -5.24
CA LEU A 275 10.21 4.66 -4.53
C LEU A 275 9.11 4.92 -3.50
N GLU A 276 9.20 6.02 -2.74
CA GLU A 276 8.15 6.44 -1.80
C GLU A 276 6.80 6.59 -2.51
N GLN A 277 6.78 7.31 -3.64
CA GLN A 277 5.59 7.44 -4.48
C GLN A 277 5.07 6.10 -5.01
N THR A 278 5.92 5.09 -5.17
CA THR A 278 5.50 3.75 -5.63
C THR A 278 4.94 2.90 -4.49
N ILE A 279 5.54 3.00 -3.30
CA ILE A 279 5.13 2.24 -2.11
C ILE A 279 3.82 2.80 -1.56
N ILE A 280 3.77 4.11 -1.34
CA ILE A 280 2.68 4.80 -0.65
C ILE A 280 1.60 5.24 -1.64
N ASN A 281 1.99 5.50 -2.88
CA ASN A 281 1.16 5.66 -4.08
C ASN A 281 -0.20 6.34 -3.85
N ILE A 282 -0.14 7.65 -3.66
CA ILE A 282 -1.30 8.51 -3.40
C ILE A 282 -2.14 8.73 -4.69
N GLU A 283 -1.51 8.74 -5.87
CA GLU A 283 -2.14 9.24 -7.10
C GLU A 283 -2.64 8.17 -8.08
N LYS A 284 -2.21 6.90 -8.00
CA LYS A 284 -2.49 5.88 -9.05
C LYS A 284 -3.56 4.84 -8.73
N TYR A 285 -4.48 5.10 -7.80
CA TYR A 285 -5.61 4.19 -7.50
C TYR A 285 -6.97 4.74 -7.96
#